data_AF-A0A318UKJ8-F1
#
_entry.id   AF-A0A318UKJ8-F1
#
_cell.length_a   1.000
_cell.length_b   1.000
_cell.length_c   1.000
_cell.angle_alpha   90.00
_cell.angle_beta   90.00
_cell.angle_gamma   90.00
#
_symmetry.space_group_name_H-M   'P 1'
#
loop_
_entity.id
_entity.type
_entity.pdbx_description
1 polymer ?
#
loop_
_entity_poly.entity_id
_entity_poly.type
_entity_poly.pdbx_seq_one_letter_code
_entity_poly.pdbx_strand_id
1 'polypeptide(L)'
;MVVSEKTLKWALCLYPPLLFQRIWVKKFHKNFRGVDVKISKSILNRNYNGSIYGGTIYGATDPFYALLFDQLLQREGFKVRVWLKSASIQYLKPGRSSLYFTISVNDQMLREAVEALNTVGKFVKAYPMEVKDKHGELCATVMNEVYVRNLHHGEKSVVAY
;
A
#
# COMPACT_ATOMS: atom_id res chain seq x y z
N MET A 1 -2.94 18.25 1.89
CA MET A 1 -4.29 18.40 2.48
C MET A 1 -4.55 17.12 3.26
N VAL A 2 -4.93 17.21 4.53
CA VAL A 2 -5.16 15.99 5.33
C VAL A 2 -6.46 15.35 4.83
N VAL A 3 -6.34 14.22 4.12
CA VAL A 3 -7.50 13.48 3.58
C VAL A 3 -8.05 12.58 4.69
N SER A 4 -9.38 12.45 4.78
CA SER A 4 -10.02 11.52 5.72
C SER A 4 -9.86 10.08 5.26
N GLU A 5 -9.87 9.12 6.20
CA GLU A 5 -9.82 7.69 5.89
C GLU A 5 -10.93 7.25 4.92
N LYS A 6 -12.13 7.81 5.11
CA LYS A 6 -13.30 7.51 4.26
C LYS A 6 -13.14 8.07 2.86
N THR A 7 -12.64 9.30 2.74
CA THR A 7 -12.41 9.95 1.45
C THR A 7 -11.37 9.19 0.65
N LEU A 8 -10.20 8.87 1.25
CA LEU A 8 -9.15 8.15 0.53
C LEU A 8 -9.58 6.73 0.16
N LYS A 9 -10.31 6.03 1.05
CA LYS A 9 -10.90 4.72 0.73
C LYS A 9 -11.72 4.77 -0.55
N TRP A 10 -12.68 5.70 -0.64
CA TRP A 10 -13.57 5.76 -1.80
C TRP A 10 -12.86 6.26 -3.05
N ALA A 11 -11.92 7.19 -2.91
CA ALA A 11 -11.06 7.62 -4.02
C ALA A 11 -10.32 6.42 -4.63
N LEU A 12 -9.67 5.59 -3.81
CA LEU A 12 -8.95 4.40 -4.28
C LEU A 12 -9.86 3.29 -4.78
N CYS A 13 -11.03 3.08 -4.16
CA CYS A 13 -12.01 2.11 -4.66
C CYS A 13 -12.58 2.49 -6.03
N LEU A 14 -12.61 3.78 -6.37
CA LEU A 14 -13.07 4.31 -7.66
C LEU A 14 -11.93 4.61 -8.63
N TYR A 15 -10.67 4.55 -8.17
CA TYR A 15 -9.49 4.77 -9.00
C TYR A 15 -9.41 3.66 -10.07
N PRO A 16 -9.44 3.99 -11.38
CA PRO A 16 -9.63 3.00 -12.44
C PRO A 16 -8.67 1.80 -12.38
N PRO A 17 -7.35 1.96 -12.15
CA PRO A 17 -6.43 0.82 -12.07
C PRO A 17 -6.76 -0.18 -10.97
N LEU A 18 -7.28 0.27 -9.82
CA LEU A 18 -7.68 -0.62 -8.72
C LEU A 18 -9.08 -1.19 -8.96
N LEU A 19 -10.01 -0.34 -9.42
CA LEU A 19 -11.41 -0.70 -9.67
C LEU A 19 -11.53 -1.84 -10.69
N PHE A 20 -10.89 -1.70 -11.86
CA PHE A 20 -10.97 -2.71 -12.92
C PHE A 20 -10.25 -4.01 -12.56
N GLN A 21 -9.25 -3.95 -11.69
CA GLN A 21 -8.59 -5.13 -11.12
C GLN A 21 -9.32 -5.73 -9.91
N ARG A 22 -10.45 -5.13 -9.51
CA ARG A 22 -11.30 -5.57 -8.38
C ARG A 22 -10.58 -5.53 -7.04
N ILE A 23 -9.65 -4.59 -6.90
CA ILE A 23 -8.94 -4.28 -5.66
C ILE A 23 -9.81 -3.30 -4.88
N TRP A 24 -10.13 -3.66 -3.64
CA TRP A 24 -11.09 -2.93 -2.82
C TRP A 24 -10.52 -2.63 -1.45
N VAL A 25 -10.39 -1.34 -1.12
CA VAL A 25 -10.03 -0.89 0.21
C VAL A 25 -11.23 -1.10 1.14
N LYS A 26 -11.12 -2.02 2.09
CA LYS A 26 -12.17 -2.26 3.09
C LYS A 26 -12.26 -1.10 4.07
N LYS A 27 -11.12 -0.71 4.65
CA LYS A 27 -10.98 0.44 5.53
C LYS A 27 -9.50 0.81 5.68
N PHE A 28 -9.25 2.10 5.86
CA PHE A 28 -8.05 2.55 6.56
C PHE A 28 -8.31 2.50 8.06
N HIS A 29 -7.29 2.12 8.83
CA HIS A 29 -7.34 2.15 10.29
C HIS A 29 -7.22 3.61 10.77
N LYS A 30 -7.60 3.87 12.02
CA LYS A 30 -7.57 5.21 12.61
C LYS A 30 -6.22 5.88 12.39
N ASN A 31 -6.22 7.15 11.98
CA ASN A 31 -5.03 7.96 11.74
C ASN A 31 -4.08 7.33 10.70
N PHE A 32 -4.60 6.54 9.76
CA PHE A 32 -3.79 5.83 8.74
C PHE A 32 -2.71 4.93 9.33
N ARG A 33 -2.98 4.29 10.48
CA ARG A 33 -2.06 3.31 11.09
C ARG A 33 -2.05 1.94 10.41
N GLY A 34 -2.89 1.76 9.40
CA GLY A 34 -2.98 0.51 8.65
C GLY A 34 -4.12 0.55 7.64
N VAL A 35 -4.23 -0.52 6.86
CA VAL A 35 -5.27 -0.67 5.84
C VAL A 35 -5.63 -2.15 5.67
N ASP A 36 -6.91 -2.40 5.46
CA ASP A 36 -7.43 -3.72 5.09
C ASP A 36 -7.86 -3.69 3.63
N VAL A 37 -7.39 -4.64 2.83
CA VAL A 37 -7.64 -4.70 1.39
C VAL A 37 -8.18 -6.07 1.01
N LYS A 38 -9.10 -6.07 0.04
CA LYS A 38 -9.66 -7.27 -0.58
C LYS A 38 -9.41 -7.22 -2.08
N ILE A 39 -8.90 -8.31 -2.65
CA ILE A 39 -8.89 -8.56 -4.09
C ILE A 39 -10.03 -9.53 -4.39
N SER A 40 -11.10 -9.03 -5.01
CA SER A 40 -12.24 -9.90 -5.35
C SER A 40 -11.94 -10.67 -6.62
N LYS A 41 -11.92 -12.01 -6.56
CA LYS A 41 -11.82 -12.84 -7.76
C LYS A 41 -13.01 -12.55 -8.68
N SER A 42 -12.73 -12.29 -9.95
CA SER A 42 -13.74 -11.98 -10.97
C SER A 42 -13.32 -12.58 -12.32
N ILE A 43 -14.06 -12.31 -13.39
CA ILE A 43 -13.63 -12.68 -14.75
C ILE A 43 -12.53 -11.73 -15.24
N LEU A 44 -12.53 -10.47 -14.78
CA LEU A 44 -11.62 -9.40 -15.23
C LEU A 44 -10.16 -9.60 -14.80
N ASN A 45 -9.92 -10.40 -13.76
CA ASN A 45 -8.60 -10.54 -13.12
C ASN A 45 -8.15 -11.99 -13.01
N ARG A 46 -8.60 -12.88 -13.91
CA ARG A 46 -8.14 -14.27 -13.99
C ARG A 46 -6.94 -14.39 -14.94
N ASN A 47 -5.97 -15.22 -14.58
CA ASN A 47 -4.94 -15.70 -15.51
C ASN A 47 -5.44 -16.92 -16.30
N TYR A 48 -4.58 -17.43 -17.19
CA TYR A 48 -4.82 -18.63 -18.01
C TYR A 48 -5.27 -19.86 -17.19
N ASN A 49 -4.78 -20.01 -15.96
CA ASN A 49 -5.09 -21.13 -15.07
C ASN A 49 -6.32 -20.88 -14.17
N GLY A 50 -7.09 -19.80 -14.40
CA GLY A 50 -8.33 -19.49 -13.69
C GLY A 50 -8.16 -19.05 -12.22
N SER A 51 -6.93 -18.78 -11.77
CA SER A 51 -6.65 -18.09 -10.50
C SER A 51 -6.49 -16.59 -10.73
N ILE A 52 -6.46 -15.80 -9.65
CA ILE A 52 -6.20 -14.35 -9.75
C ILE A 52 -4.85 -14.13 -10.46
N TYR A 53 -4.84 -13.22 -11.44
CA TYR A 53 -3.65 -12.83 -12.18
C TYR A 53 -2.58 -12.26 -11.25
N GLY A 54 -1.34 -12.71 -11.42
CA GLY A 54 -0.23 -12.29 -10.56
C GLY A 54 -0.03 -10.77 -10.54
N GLY A 55 -0.14 -10.12 -11.70
CA GLY A 55 -0.05 -8.66 -11.79
C GLY A 55 -1.14 -7.93 -11.00
N THR A 56 -2.32 -8.54 -10.82
CA THR A 56 -3.35 -7.99 -9.93
C THR A 56 -2.96 -8.08 -8.46
N ILE A 57 -2.31 -9.16 -8.04
CA ILE A 57 -1.80 -9.28 -6.66
C ILE A 57 -0.70 -8.24 -6.45
N TYR A 58 0.24 -8.13 -7.39
CA TYR A 58 1.34 -7.17 -7.32
C TYR A 58 0.84 -5.71 -7.27
N GLY A 59 -0.06 -5.34 -8.19
CA GLY A 59 -0.67 -4.00 -8.20
C GLY A 59 -1.53 -3.72 -6.96
N ALA A 60 -2.12 -4.74 -6.35
CA ALA A 60 -2.82 -4.59 -5.07
C ALA A 60 -1.87 -4.35 -3.89
N THR A 61 -0.63 -4.80 -3.94
CA THR A 61 0.31 -4.62 -2.83
C THR A 61 1.11 -3.33 -2.92
N ASP A 62 1.21 -2.71 -4.09
CA ASP A 62 2.07 -1.57 -4.38
C ASP A 62 1.77 -0.27 -3.57
N PRO A 63 0.55 0.29 -3.59
CA PRO A 63 0.36 1.69 -3.18
C PRO A 63 0.35 1.91 -1.67
N PHE A 64 0.07 0.86 -0.89
CA PHE A 64 -0.45 1.05 0.46
C PHE A 64 0.60 1.48 1.48
N TYR A 65 1.84 0.97 1.43
CA TYR A 65 2.87 1.51 2.33
C TYR A 65 3.18 2.98 2.02
N ALA A 66 3.29 3.33 0.73
CA ALA A 66 3.54 4.71 0.33
C ALA A 66 2.45 5.66 0.83
N LEU A 67 1.18 5.29 0.67
CA LEU A 67 0.04 6.06 1.15
C LEU A 67 0.02 6.20 2.68
N LEU A 68 0.30 5.12 3.44
CA LEU A 68 0.32 5.18 4.89
C LEU A 68 1.46 6.08 5.39
N PHE A 69 2.67 5.97 4.82
CA PHE A 69 3.79 6.83 5.20
C PHE A 69 3.54 8.30 4.83
N ASP A 70 3.02 8.58 3.64
CA ASP A 70 2.64 9.94 3.23
C ASP A 70 1.66 10.56 4.25
N GLN A 71 0.59 9.83 4.57
CA GLN A 71 -0.43 10.31 5.48
C GLN A 71 0.08 10.49 6.92
N LEU A 72 0.90 9.58 7.42
CA LEU A 72 1.48 9.69 8.76
C LEU A 72 2.48 10.86 8.85
N LEU A 73 3.38 10.98 7.88
CA LEU A 73 4.41 12.03 7.89
C LEU A 73 3.83 13.43 7.67
N GLN A 74 2.81 13.58 6.83
CA GLN A 74 2.09 14.86 6.71
C GLN A 74 1.45 15.28 8.05
N ARG A 75 0.98 14.33 8.87
CA ARG A 75 0.43 14.61 10.20
C ARG A 75 1.52 14.98 11.22
N GLU A 76 2.73 14.46 11.04
CA GLU A 76 3.93 14.88 11.77
C GLU A 76 4.50 16.23 11.27
N GLY A 77 3.86 16.87 10.28
CA GLY A 77 4.27 18.18 9.76
C GLY A 77 5.31 18.13 8.64
N PHE A 78 5.66 16.96 8.15
CA PHE A 78 6.61 16.81 7.05
C PHE A 78 5.97 17.12 5.69
N LYS A 79 6.79 17.71 4.82
CA LYS A 79 6.50 17.85 3.39
C LYS A 79 7.40 16.88 2.63
N VAL A 80 6.85 15.78 2.17
CA VAL A 80 7.62 14.68 1.56
C VAL A 80 7.07 14.26 0.21
N ARG A 81 7.93 13.63 -0.60
CA ARG A 81 7.51 12.73 -1.67
C ARG A 81 7.64 11.30 -1.17
N VAL A 82 6.63 10.49 -1.47
CA VAL A 82 6.62 9.07 -1.11
C VAL A 82 6.27 8.24 -2.34
N TRP A 83 7.00 7.15 -2.55
CA TRP A 83 6.68 6.15 -3.56
C TRP A 83 7.26 4.79 -3.18
N LEU A 84 6.80 3.74 -3.86
CA LEU A 84 7.47 2.45 -3.81
C LEU A 84 8.73 2.50 -4.68
N LYS A 85 9.89 2.14 -4.13
CA LYS A 85 11.17 2.11 -4.85
C LYS A 85 11.43 0.76 -5.51
N SER A 86 11.09 -0.32 -4.82
CA SER A 86 11.18 -1.68 -5.34
C SER A 86 10.22 -2.61 -4.61
N ALA A 87 9.87 -3.72 -5.24
CA ALA A 87 9.18 -4.81 -4.56
C ALA A 87 9.61 -6.18 -5.11
N SER A 88 9.50 -7.19 -4.25
CA SER A 88 9.71 -8.59 -4.57
C SER A 88 8.52 -9.39 -4.07
N ILE A 89 8.01 -10.30 -4.90
CA ILE A 89 6.84 -11.13 -4.59
C ILE A 89 7.17 -12.60 -4.81
N GLN A 90 6.80 -13.43 -3.84
CA GLN A 90 6.78 -14.88 -4.00
C GLN A 90 5.33 -15.36 -4.08
N TYR A 91 4.96 -16.02 -5.19
CA TYR A 91 3.66 -16.65 -5.37
C TYR A 91 3.74 -18.09 -4.86
N LEU A 92 3.17 -18.35 -3.70
CA LEU A 92 3.27 -19.63 -3.00
C LEU A 92 2.16 -20.60 -3.42
N LYS A 93 0.92 -20.08 -3.55
CA LYS A 93 -0.27 -20.86 -3.91
C LYS A 93 -1.18 -20.08 -4.85
N PRO A 94 -1.94 -20.77 -5.73
CA PRO A 94 -2.82 -20.09 -6.67
C PRO A 94 -4.00 -19.43 -5.95
N GLY A 95 -4.22 -18.13 -6.19
CA GLY A 95 -5.36 -17.38 -5.69
C GLY A 95 -6.69 -17.81 -6.33
N ARG A 96 -7.23 -18.97 -5.94
CA ARG A 96 -8.47 -19.53 -6.50
C ARG A 96 -9.73 -18.92 -5.91
N SER A 97 -9.63 -18.19 -4.81
CA SER A 97 -10.71 -17.45 -4.15
C SER A 97 -10.35 -15.96 -4.06
N SER A 98 -11.19 -15.15 -3.39
CA SER A 98 -10.80 -13.75 -3.10
C SER A 98 -9.63 -13.73 -2.13
N LEU A 99 -8.72 -12.78 -2.33
CA LEU A 99 -7.54 -12.60 -1.49
C LEU A 99 -7.68 -11.36 -0.61
N TYR A 100 -6.93 -11.36 0.47
CA TYR A 100 -6.96 -10.34 1.51
C TYR A 100 -5.56 -10.10 2.03
N PHE A 101 -5.28 -8.87 2.40
CA PHE A 101 -4.14 -8.54 3.25
C PHE A 101 -4.50 -7.37 4.16
N THR A 102 -3.77 -7.29 5.26
CA THR A 102 -3.77 -6.15 6.17
C THR A 102 -2.33 -5.76 6.41
N ILE A 103 -2.03 -4.47 6.33
CA ILE A 103 -0.74 -3.92 6.75
C ILE A 103 -0.95 -2.86 7.82
N SER A 104 0.07 -2.66 8.65
CA SER A 104 0.08 -1.62 9.68
C SER A 104 1.44 -0.93 9.73
N VAL A 105 1.44 0.33 10.17
CA VAL A 105 2.64 1.12 10.46
C VAL A 105 2.65 1.42 11.95
N ASN A 106 3.52 0.71 12.67
CA ASN A 106 3.68 0.91 14.11
C ASN A 106 4.53 2.15 14.42
N ASP A 107 4.59 2.51 15.71
CA ASP A 107 5.34 3.70 16.14
C ASP A 107 6.83 3.60 15.88
N GLN A 108 7.43 2.40 15.94
CA GLN A 108 8.84 2.22 15.67
C GLN A 108 9.16 2.54 14.20
N MET A 109 8.36 2.02 13.26
CA MET A 109 8.50 2.30 11.83
C MET A 109 8.40 3.80 11.53
N LEU A 110 7.45 4.50 12.19
CA LEU A 110 7.28 5.93 12.01
C LEU A 110 8.45 6.73 12.62
N ARG A 111 8.90 6.38 13.83
CA ARG A 111 10.05 7.02 14.48
C ARG A 111 11.31 6.93 13.64
N GLU A 112 11.61 5.76 13.09
CA GLU A 112 12.78 5.57 12.22
C GLU A 112 12.71 6.43 10.95
N ALA A 113 11.51 6.57 10.36
CA ALA A 113 11.32 7.44 9.22
C ALA A 113 11.54 8.91 9.59
N VAL A 114 10.95 9.37 10.70
CA VAL A 114 11.10 10.74 11.20
C VAL A 114 12.57 11.07 11.49
N GLU A 115 13.29 10.18 12.17
CA GLU A 115 14.71 10.35 12.47
C GLU A 115 15.56 10.45 11.20
N ALA A 116 15.36 9.55 10.23
CA ALA A 116 16.07 9.57 8.96
C ALA A 116 15.76 10.81 8.12
N LEU A 117 14.53 11.32 8.17
CA LEU A 117 14.13 12.54 7.45
C LEU A 117 14.67 13.81 8.10
N ASN A 118 14.82 13.84 9.43
CA ASN A 118 15.43 14.99 10.12
C ASN A 118 16.96 15.05 9.93
N THR A 119 17.61 13.91 9.78
CA THR A 119 19.08 13.82 9.70
C THR A 119 19.58 13.81 8.25
N VAL A 120 19.09 12.89 7.43
CA VAL A 120 19.55 12.66 6.04
C VAL A 120 18.57 13.25 5.03
N GLY A 121 17.32 13.48 5.43
CA GLY A 121 16.23 13.92 4.58
C GLY A 121 15.70 12.82 3.65
N LYS A 122 16.14 11.57 3.80
CA LYS A 122 15.74 10.42 2.98
C LYS A 122 15.56 9.20 3.87
N PHE A 123 14.47 8.48 3.65
CA PHE A 123 14.19 7.20 4.30
C PHE A 123 13.87 6.15 3.24
N VAL A 124 14.50 4.98 3.32
CA VAL A 124 14.24 3.84 2.43
C VAL A 124 14.23 2.57 3.26
N LYS A 125 13.11 1.82 3.26
CA LYS A 125 13.01 0.59 4.04
C LYS A 125 12.03 -0.40 3.42
N ALA A 126 12.36 -1.68 3.50
CA ALA A 126 11.51 -2.77 3.02
C ALA A 126 10.62 -3.33 4.14
N TYR A 127 9.34 -3.57 3.82
CA TYR A 127 8.36 -4.12 4.74
C TYR A 127 7.64 -5.34 4.16
N PRO A 128 7.40 -6.38 4.97
CA PRO A 128 6.75 -7.61 4.52
C PRO A 128 5.23 -7.46 4.46
N MET A 129 4.61 -8.18 3.54
CA MET A 129 3.16 -8.35 3.42
C MET A 129 2.83 -9.82 3.19
N GLU A 130 1.72 -10.25 3.78
CA GLU A 130 1.15 -11.58 3.56
C GLU A 130 -0.20 -11.45 2.88
N VAL A 131 -0.36 -12.10 1.73
CA VAL A 131 -1.62 -12.16 0.99
C VAL A 131 -2.25 -13.52 1.21
N LYS A 132 -3.41 -13.53 1.85
CA LYS A 132 -4.12 -14.75 2.26
C LYS A 132 -5.45 -14.88 1.56
N ASP A 133 -5.92 -16.11 1.42
CA ASP A 133 -7.25 -16.40 0.89
C ASP A 133 -8.34 -16.29 1.96
N LYS A 134 -9.61 -16.57 1.60
CA LYS A 134 -10.74 -16.49 2.55
C LYS A 134 -10.66 -17.48 3.72
N HIS A 135 -9.86 -18.54 3.61
CA HIS A 135 -9.63 -19.54 4.65
C HIS A 135 -8.38 -19.23 5.49
N GLY A 136 -7.70 -18.11 5.23
CA GLY A 136 -6.46 -17.74 5.88
C GLY A 136 -5.22 -18.42 5.30
N GLU A 137 -5.34 -19.11 4.16
CA GLU A 137 -4.22 -19.77 3.52
C GLU A 137 -3.30 -18.75 2.84
N LEU A 138 -2.00 -18.81 3.15
CA LEU A 138 -1.00 -17.93 2.56
C LEU A 138 -0.78 -18.26 1.07
N CYS A 139 -1.10 -17.29 0.21
CA CYS A 139 -1.02 -17.41 -1.24
C CYS A 139 0.17 -16.68 -1.84
N ALA A 140 0.57 -15.54 -1.26
CA ALA A 140 1.77 -14.81 -1.67
C ALA A 140 2.39 -14.04 -0.50
N THR A 141 3.70 -13.84 -0.57
CA THR A 141 4.46 -12.93 0.29
C THR A 141 5.07 -11.83 -0.56
N VAL A 142 5.09 -10.60 -0.04
CA VAL A 142 5.64 -9.45 -0.74
C VAL A 142 6.57 -8.67 0.18
N MET A 143 7.71 -8.23 -0.35
CA MET A 143 8.59 -7.26 0.29
C MET A 143 8.48 -5.94 -0.47
N ASN A 144 7.98 -4.89 0.17
CA ASN A 144 7.81 -3.57 -0.42
C ASN A 144 8.83 -2.58 0.16
N GLU A 145 9.74 -2.08 -0.68
CA GLU A 145 10.71 -1.05 -0.33
C GLU A 145 10.10 0.36 -0.53
N VAL A 146 9.65 0.97 0.56
CA VAL A 146 9.14 2.36 0.52
C VAL A 146 10.30 3.35 0.47
N TYR A 147 10.15 4.38 -0.33
CA TYR A 147 11.06 5.53 -0.40
C TYR A 147 10.32 6.79 0.01
N VAL A 148 10.97 7.57 0.87
CA VAL A 148 10.49 8.87 1.33
C VAL A 148 11.63 9.88 1.23
N ARG A 149 11.33 11.08 0.75
CA ARG A 149 12.29 12.20 0.68
C ARG A 149 11.62 13.52 1.04
N ASN A 150 12.30 14.36 1.80
CA ASN A 150 11.86 15.74 2.04
C ASN A 150 11.76 16.50 0.71
N LEU A 151 10.71 17.30 0.58
CA LEU A 151 10.56 18.25 -0.52
C LEU A 151 11.56 19.40 -0.39
N HIS A 152 12.02 19.92 -1.52
CA HIS A 152 12.88 21.11 -1.53
C HIS A 152 12.07 22.39 -1.28
N HIS A 153 12.74 23.47 -0.86
CA HIS A 153 12.09 24.76 -0.65
C HIS A 153 11.47 25.25 -1.97
N GLY A 154 10.19 25.64 -1.94
CA GLY A 154 9.41 26.05 -3.13
C GLY A 154 8.73 24.91 -3.89
N GLU A 155 8.98 23.65 -3.52
CA GLU A 155 8.38 22.52 -4.20
C GLU A 155 6.97 22.20 -3.67
N LYS A 156 6.00 22.03 -4.58
CA LYS A 156 4.63 21.64 -4.21
C LYS A 156 4.56 20.12 -4.02
N SER A 157 4.02 19.70 -2.88
CA SER A 157 3.56 18.32 -2.71
C SER A 157 2.39 18.08 -3.67
N VAL A 158 2.62 17.30 -4.72
CA VAL A 158 1.54 16.75 -5.54
C VAL A 158 1.03 15.54 -4.78
N VAL A 159 -0.27 15.51 -4.49
CA VAL A 159 -0.90 14.32 -3.91
C VAL A 159 -0.66 13.17 -4.87
N ALA A 160 0.06 12.14 -4.42
CA ALA A 160 0.15 10.88 -5.15
C ALA A 160 -1.27 10.28 -5.15
N TYR A 161 -1.89 10.23 -6.32
CA TYR A 161 -3.21 9.65 -6.52
C TYR A 161 -3.13 8.13 -6.56
#